data_AF-A0A4Y7PQX9-F1
#
_entry.id   AF-A0A4Y7PQX9-F1
#
_cell.length_a   1.000
_cell.length_b   1.000
_cell.length_c   1.000
_cell.angle_alpha   90.00
_cell.angle_beta   90.00
_cell.angle_gamma   90.00
#
_symmetry.space_group_name_H-M   'P 1'
#
loop_
_entity.id
_entity.type
_entity.pdbx_description
1 polymer ?
#
loop_
_entity_poly.entity_id
_entity_poly.type
_entity_poly.pdbx_seq_one_letter_code
_entity_poly.pdbx_strand_id
1 'polypeptide(L)'
;MPVQIDVAELAGLVIEGILYGVFLALFVATMQVLTRKRRHSRPNIPSIVSAVVMFILATAQISVDTTNIFLSFITLDRTHSVEFLLDGTKPILAARAGIYFTMMLVGDVILIYRTFVIWERNFWVILIPVCCTIGAGVAEYHTIWVFRHNSDPNIHEETKWGYAIFASSLAANFIATSLLAYRIWSHEARINSVLPKGLGMARLDNMTIVRIILESGMINVAYLIAYLVILRTGGQGLEILAYMTTPIIGITFATVILRMAMAAQREEITVSTTIHSPNSRLEFPMRSVGIAMDSDSMAMDKTLSL
;
A
#
# COMPACT_ATOMS: atom_id res chain seq x y z
N MET A 1 -2.82 -34.92 -15.28
CA MET A 1 -4.29 -34.95 -15.29
C MET A 1 -4.73 -33.51 -15.09
N PRO A 2 -5.48 -32.87 -16.00
CA PRO A 2 -5.95 -31.50 -15.78
C PRO A 2 -6.79 -31.49 -14.50
N VAL A 3 -6.55 -30.50 -13.65
CA VAL A 3 -7.32 -30.34 -12.41
C VAL A 3 -8.75 -29.99 -12.83
N GLN A 4 -9.74 -30.71 -12.33
CA GLN A 4 -11.13 -30.35 -12.60
C GLN A 4 -11.40 -28.96 -12.01
N ILE A 5 -12.05 -28.09 -12.78
CA ILE A 5 -12.34 -26.69 -12.43
C ILE A 5 -13.00 -26.61 -11.04
N ASP A 6 -13.97 -27.49 -10.76
CA ASP A 6 -14.64 -27.58 -9.46
C ASP A 6 -13.69 -27.84 -8.28
N VAL A 7 -12.65 -28.66 -8.49
CA VAL A 7 -11.64 -28.97 -7.46
C VAL A 7 -10.68 -27.78 -7.27
N ALA A 8 -10.34 -27.08 -8.36
CA ALA A 8 -9.54 -25.88 -8.32
C ALA A 8 -10.26 -24.74 -7.59
N GLU A 9 -11.55 -24.54 -7.84
CA GLU A 9 -12.36 -23.55 -7.16
C GLU A 9 -12.52 -23.84 -5.66
N LEU A 10 -12.81 -25.09 -5.29
CA LEU A 10 -12.94 -25.48 -3.89
C LEU A 10 -11.60 -25.30 -3.15
N ALA A 11 -10.49 -25.70 -3.77
CA ALA A 11 -9.16 -25.49 -3.20
C ALA A 11 -8.83 -23.99 -3.07
N GLY A 12 -9.21 -23.19 -4.07
CA GLY A 12 -9.09 -21.73 -4.06
C GLY A 12 -9.81 -21.10 -2.88
N LEU A 13 -11.08 -21.47 -2.66
CA LEU A 13 -11.90 -20.96 -1.55
C LEU A 13 -11.32 -21.31 -0.18
N VAL A 14 -10.80 -22.53 0.00
CA VAL A 14 -10.16 -22.93 1.26
C VAL A 14 -8.93 -22.06 1.55
N ILE A 15 -8.10 -21.82 0.53
CA ILE A 15 -6.90 -20.98 0.66
C ILE A 15 -7.31 -19.52 0.91
N GLU A 16 -8.30 -19.01 0.20
CA GLU A 16 -8.87 -17.68 0.39
C GLU A 16 -9.37 -17.49 1.82
N GLY A 17 -10.10 -18.46 2.37
CA GLY A 17 -10.58 -18.43 3.76
C GLY A 17 -9.45 -18.37 4.80
N ILE A 18 -8.38 -19.14 4.60
CA ILE A 18 -7.20 -19.10 5.47
C ILE A 18 -6.52 -17.72 5.40
N LEU A 19 -6.31 -17.20 4.19
CA LEU A 19 -5.69 -15.89 3.99
C LEU A 19 -6.57 -14.75 4.51
N TYR A 20 -7.89 -14.85 4.36
CA TYR A 20 -8.85 -13.89 4.93
C TYR A 20 -8.78 -13.88 6.46
N GLY A 21 -8.60 -15.04 7.11
CA GLY A 21 -8.36 -15.11 8.55
C GLY A 21 -7.10 -14.35 8.99
N VAL A 22 -6.01 -14.47 8.23
CA VAL A 22 -4.77 -13.70 8.46
C VAL A 22 -5.02 -12.20 8.26
N PHE A 23 -5.72 -11.83 7.19
CA PHE A 23 -6.09 -10.45 6.92
C PHE A 23 -6.94 -9.85 8.05
N LEU A 24 -7.90 -10.59 8.60
CA LEU A 24 -8.74 -10.16 9.71
C LEU A 24 -7.91 -9.91 10.98
N ALA A 25 -6.95 -10.79 11.29
CA ALA A 25 -6.04 -10.59 12.42
C ALA A 25 -5.19 -9.32 12.24
N LEU A 26 -4.68 -9.07 11.04
CA LEU A 26 -3.92 -7.86 10.71
C LEU A 26 -4.80 -6.60 10.76
N PHE A 27 -6.06 -6.68 10.32
CA PHE A 27 -7.01 -5.57 10.40
C PHE A 27 -7.28 -5.19 11.85
N VAL A 28 -7.54 -6.17 12.73
CA VAL A 28 -7.73 -5.93 14.16
C VAL A 28 -6.49 -5.30 14.79
N ALA A 29 -5.30 -5.82 14.51
CA ALA A 29 -4.04 -5.25 14.99
C ALA A 29 -3.85 -3.80 14.50
N THR A 30 -4.14 -3.54 13.23
CA THR A 30 -4.06 -2.20 12.63
C THR A 30 -5.03 -1.24 13.31
N MET A 31 -6.27 -1.66 13.54
CA MET A 31 -7.29 -0.85 14.19
C MET A 31 -6.93 -0.54 15.64
N GLN A 32 -6.40 -1.51 16.38
CA GLN A 32 -5.92 -1.32 17.75
C GLN A 32 -4.81 -0.26 17.81
N VAL A 33 -3.81 -0.36 16.93
CA VAL A 33 -2.70 0.59 16.86
C VAL A 33 -3.19 1.99 16.47
N LEU A 34 -4.15 2.08 15.54
CA LEU A 34 -4.65 3.34 15.01
C LEU A 34 -5.65 4.06 15.94
N THR A 35 -6.38 3.30 16.76
CA THR A 35 -7.37 3.81 17.73
C THR A 35 -6.74 4.15 19.09
N ARG A 36 -5.57 3.60 19.41
CA ARG A 36 -4.85 3.92 20.65
C ARG A 36 -4.51 5.43 20.65
N LYS A 37 -5.16 6.19 21.52
CA LYS A 37 -5.05 7.67 21.63
C LYS A 37 -3.59 8.10 21.62
N ARG A 38 -3.18 8.81 20.55
CA ARG A 38 -1.94 9.58 20.52
C ARG A 38 -2.15 10.84 21.36
N ARG A 39 -1.27 11.08 22.32
CA ARG A 39 -1.38 12.19 23.27
C ARG A 39 -1.18 13.55 22.58
N HIS A 40 -0.53 13.58 21.41
CA HIS A 40 -0.20 14.82 20.69
C HIS A 40 -0.47 14.82 19.18
N SER A 41 -1.00 13.74 18.59
CA SER A 41 -1.16 13.62 17.14
C SER A 41 -2.61 13.39 16.71
N ARG A 42 -3.07 14.12 15.68
CA ARG A 42 -4.42 13.98 15.12
C ARG A 42 -4.62 12.54 14.61
N PRO A 43 -5.83 11.96 14.75
CA PRO A 43 -6.10 10.66 14.18
C PRO A 43 -5.89 10.70 12.66
N ASN A 44 -5.16 9.73 12.12
CA ASN A 44 -5.01 9.54 10.67
C ASN A 44 -6.31 8.95 10.10
N ILE A 45 -7.37 9.77 10.09
CA ILE A 45 -8.69 9.48 9.50
C ILE A 45 -8.56 8.77 8.13
N PRO A 46 -7.73 9.21 7.17
CA PRO A 46 -7.63 8.51 5.88
C PRO A 46 -7.12 7.07 5.98
N SER A 47 -6.25 6.76 6.94
CA SER A 47 -5.77 5.39 7.17
C SER A 47 -6.84 4.49 7.78
N ILE A 48 -7.71 5.05 8.64
CA ILE A 48 -8.84 4.31 9.21
C ILE A 48 -9.86 4.03 8.11
N VAL A 49 -10.24 5.05 7.34
CA VAL A 49 -11.23 4.93 6.26
C VAL A 49 -10.75 3.91 5.23
N SER A 50 -9.50 3.97 4.78
CA SER A 50 -8.95 3.00 3.83
C SER A 50 -8.93 1.57 4.36
N ALA A 51 -8.57 1.35 5.64
CA ALA A 51 -8.61 0.03 6.26
C ALA A 51 -10.04 -0.53 6.33
N VAL A 52 -11.03 0.29 6.69
CA VAL A 52 -12.44 -0.12 6.79
C VAL A 52 -13.02 -0.44 5.41
N VAL A 53 -12.74 0.40 4.39
CA VAL A 53 -13.20 0.17 3.02
C VAL A 53 -12.65 -1.16 2.48
N MET A 54 -11.35 -1.39 2.64
CA MET A 54 -10.71 -2.66 2.25
C MET A 54 -11.31 -3.86 2.97
N PHE A 55 -11.62 -3.73 4.26
CA PHE A 55 -12.24 -4.80 5.03
C PHE A 55 -13.65 -5.15 4.53
N ILE A 56 -14.46 -4.14 4.23
CA ILE A 56 -15.82 -4.33 3.68
C ILE A 56 -15.73 -5.02 2.32
N LEU A 57 -14.85 -4.57 1.43
CA LEU A 57 -14.67 -5.16 0.10
C LEU A 57 -14.19 -6.61 0.18
N ALA A 58 -13.19 -6.91 1.02
CA ALA A 58 -12.72 -8.28 1.23
C ALA A 58 -13.82 -9.21 1.78
N THR A 59 -14.66 -8.70 2.68
CA THR A 59 -15.79 -9.45 3.24
C THR A 59 -16.89 -9.69 2.20
N ALA A 60 -17.15 -8.69 1.34
CA ALA A 60 -18.08 -8.84 0.24
C ALA A 60 -17.59 -9.88 -0.78
N GLN A 61 -16.29 -9.86 -1.11
CA GLN A 61 -15.68 -10.82 -2.03
C GLN A 61 -15.87 -12.25 -1.55
N ILE A 62 -15.39 -12.58 -0.35
CA ILE A 62 -15.48 -13.96 0.18
C ILE A 62 -16.94 -14.43 0.31
N SER A 63 -17.87 -13.51 0.58
CA SER A 63 -19.31 -13.82 0.65
C SER A 63 -19.88 -14.18 -0.73
N VAL A 64 -19.49 -13.44 -1.77
CA VAL A 64 -19.90 -13.71 -3.16
C VAL A 64 -19.25 -15.00 -3.66
N ASP A 65 -17.97 -15.21 -3.38
CA ASP A 65 -17.22 -16.42 -3.78
C ASP A 65 -17.80 -17.67 -3.11
N THR A 66 -18.13 -17.58 -1.82
CA THR A 66 -18.85 -18.64 -1.09
C THR A 66 -20.21 -18.92 -1.74
N THR A 67 -21.01 -17.89 -2.00
CA THR A 67 -22.35 -18.05 -2.60
C THR A 67 -22.26 -18.69 -3.99
N ASN A 68 -21.29 -18.29 -4.80
CA ASN A 68 -21.07 -18.82 -6.15
C ASN A 68 -20.77 -20.33 -6.12
N ILE A 69 -19.87 -20.75 -5.22
CA ILE A 69 -19.49 -22.16 -5.08
C ILE A 69 -20.66 -22.98 -4.53
N PHE A 70 -21.35 -22.52 -3.49
CA PHE A 70 -22.50 -23.25 -2.94
C PHE A 70 -23.64 -23.40 -3.95
N LEU A 71 -23.90 -22.37 -4.76
CA LEU A 71 -24.92 -22.44 -5.81
C LEU A 71 -24.53 -23.41 -6.92
N SER A 72 -23.25 -23.42 -7.33
CA SER A 72 -22.70 -24.33 -8.34
C SER A 72 -22.74 -25.80 -7.90
N PHE A 73 -22.43 -26.08 -6.62
CA PHE A 73 -22.39 -27.44 -6.07
C PHE A 73 -23.77 -28.01 -5.68
N ILE A 74 -24.72 -27.20 -5.22
CA ILE A 74 -26.02 -27.68 -4.71
C ILE A 74 -27.08 -27.77 -5.82
N THR A 75 -27.03 -26.87 -6.80
CA THR A 75 -28.18 -26.62 -7.68
C THR A 75 -28.08 -27.35 -9.03
N LEU A 76 -26.89 -27.77 -9.45
CA LEU A 76 -26.64 -28.32 -10.78
C LEU A 76 -25.93 -29.68 -10.72
N ASP A 77 -26.29 -30.59 -11.64
CA ASP A 77 -25.57 -31.84 -11.88
C ASP A 77 -24.17 -31.54 -12.44
N ARG A 78 -23.20 -32.43 -12.22
CA ARG A 78 -21.75 -32.20 -12.42
C ARG A 78 -21.36 -31.65 -13.80
N THR A 79 -22.15 -31.94 -14.84
CA THR A 79 -21.92 -31.45 -16.21
C THR A 79 -22.44 -30.03 -16.43
N HIS A 80 -23.47 -29.60 -15.71
CA HIS A 80 -24.04 -28.27 -15.81
C HIS A 80 -23.37 -27.26 -14.85
N SER A 81 -22.75 -27.73 -13.77
CA SER A 81 -21.98 -26.88 -12.83
C SER A 81 -20.84 -26.13 -13.53
N VAL A 82 -20.12 -26.81 -14.44
CA VAL A 82 -19.00 -26.22 -15.20
C VAL A 82 -19.49 -25.19 -16.22
N GLU A 83 -20.61 -25.45 -16.90
CA GLU A 83 -21.26 -24.46 -17.77
C GLU A 83 -21.78 -23.25 -16.98
N PHE A 84 -22.24 -23.46 -15.74
CA PHE A 84 -22.73 -22.38 -14.90
C PHE A 84 -21.60 -21.47 -14.39
N LEU A 85 -20.43 -22.03 -14.10
CA LEU A 85 -19.24 -21.31 -13.67
C LEU A 85 -18.58 -20.52 -14.81
N LEU A 86 -18.69 -21.01 -16.05
CA LEU A 86 -18.13 -20.37 -17.26
C LEU A 86 -19.10 -19.38 -17.94
N ASP A 87 -20.37 -19.40 -17.57
CA ASP A 87 -21.40 -18.55 -18.18
C ASP A 87 -21.33 -17.10 -17.65
N GLY A 88 -20.59 -16.27 -18.39
CA GLY A 88 -20.39 -14.83 -18.11
C GLY A 88 -21.65 -13.97 -18.17
N THR A 89 -22.78 -14.54 -18.58
CA THR A 89 -24.07 -13.86 -18.62
C THR A 89 -24.70 -13.72 -17.24
N LYS A 90 -24.26 -14.51 -16.25
CA LYS A 90 -24.85 -14.52 -14.92
C LYS A 90 -24.42 -13.32 -14.08
N PRO A 91 -25.34 -12.68 -13.33
CA PRO A 91 -25.03 -11.52 -12.51
C PRO A 91 -24.01 -11.83 -11.41
N ILE A 92 -23.89 -13.09 -10.99
CA ILE A 92 -22.95 -13.52 -9.93
C ILE A 92 -21.49 -13.42 -10.38
N LEU A 93 -21.17 -13.81 -11.62
CA LEU A 93 -19.81 -13.73 -12.16
C LEU A 93 -19.41 -12.26 -12.41
N ALA A 94 -20.35 -11.46 -12.92
CA ALA A 94 -20.14 -10.03 -13.08
C ALA A 94 -19.95 -9.30 -11.74
N ALA A 95 -20.69 -9.70 -10.69
CA ALA A 95 -20.51 -9.17 -9.35
C ALA A 95 -19.13 -9.54 -8.78
N ARG A 96 -18.70 -10.80 -8.96
CA ARG A 96 -17.38 -11.29 -8.54
C ARG A 96 -16.25 -10.50 -9.22
N ALA A 97 -16.28 -10.39 -10.55
CA ALA A 97 -15.30 -9.62 -11.31
C ALA A 97 -15.34 -8.13 -10.92
N GLY A 98 -16.53 -7.56 -10.73
CA GLY A 98 -16.70 -6.17 -10.32
C GLY A 98 -16.10 -5.86 -8.94
N ILE A 99 -16.35 -6.72 -7.95
CA ILE A 99 -15.79 -6.56 -6.59
C ILE A 99 -14.26 -6.73 -6.65
N TYR A 100 -13.78 -7.72 -7.38
CA TYR A 100 -12.35 -7.98 -7.59
C TYR A 100 -11.62 -6.76 -8.18
N PHE A 101 -12.10 -6.21 -9.30
CA PHE A 101 -11.50 -5.04 -9.93
C PHE A 101 -11.64 -3.79 -9.05
N THR A 102 -12.77 -3.63 -8.36
CA THR A 102 -12.94 -2.53 -7.39
C THR A 102 -11.91 -2.63 -6.27
N MET A 103 -11.64 -3.82 -5.74
CA MET A 103 -10.62 -4.05 -4.72
C MET A 103 -9.24 -3.63 -5.21
N MET A 104 -8.88 -4.01 -6.45
CA MET A 104 -7.62 -3.67 -7.08
C MET A 104 -7.47 -2.15 -7.27
N LEU A 105 -8.49 -1.49 -7.82
CA LEU A 105 -8.52 -0.02 -7.97
C LEU A 105 -8.42 0.72 -6.65
N VAL A 106 -9.18 0.29 -5.64
CA VAL A 106 -9.13 0.90 -4.31
C VAL A 106 -7.74 0.72 -3.71
N GLY A 107 -7.10 -0.43 -3.93
CA GLY A 107 -5.70 -0.68 -3.56
C GLY A 107 -4.75 0.32 -4.19
N ASP A 108 -4.78 0.42 -5.51
CA ASP A 108 -3.91 1.32 -6.26
C ASP A 108 -4.11 2.79 -5.84
N VAL A 109 -5.36 3.23 -5.66
CA VAL A 109 -5.70 4.58 -5.19
C VAL A 109 -5.16 4.85 -3.78
N ILE A 110 -5.29 3.89 -2.86
CA ILE A 110 -4.76 4.02 -1.50
C ILE A 110 -3.23 4.13 -1.53
N LEU A 111 -2.55 3.34 -2.36
CA LEU A 111 -1.09 3.37 -2.50
C LEU A 111 -0.64 4.74 -3.04
N ILE A 112 -1.28 5.22 -4.10
CA ILE A 112 -1.01 6.53 -4.71
C ILE A 112 -1.25 7.66 -3.70
N TYR A 113 -2.38 7.62 -2.98
CA TYR A 113 -2.71 8.62 -1.97
C TYR A 113 -1.63 8.70 -0.89
N ARG A 114 -1.09 7.57 -0.43
CA ARG A 114 0.00 7.55 0.56
C ARG A 114 1.26 8.19 0.01
N THR A 115 1.67 7.81 -1.20
CA THR A 115 2.83 8.41 -1.86
C THR A 115 2.65 9.91 -2.03
N PHE A 116 1.45 10.36 -2.40
CA PHE A 116 1.11 11.78 -2.51
C PHE A 116 1.25 12.55 -1.20
N VAL A 117 0.74 12.01 -0.08
CA VAL A 117 0.83 12.64 1.24
C VAL A 117 2.29 12.76 1.69
N ILE A 118 3.10 11.72 1.45
CA ILE A 118 4.52 11.69 1.86
C ILE A 118 5.40 12.60 1.00
N TRP A 119 4.99 12.87 -0.24
CA TRP A 119 5.64 13.82 -1.14
C TRP A 119 5.15 15.27 -0.94
N GLU A 120 4.55 15.59 0.20
CA GLU A 120 4.05 16.94 0.54
C GLU A 120 3.13 17.52 -0.56
N ARG A 121 2.30 16.67 -1.16
CA ARG A 121 1.36 17.03 -2.24
C ARG A 121 2.00 17.41 -3.58
N ASN A 122 3.20 16.93 -3.89
CA ASN A 122 3.79 17.14 -5.22
C ASN A 122 3.12 16.28 -6.30
N PHE A 123 2.24 16.89 -7.11
CA PHE A 123 1.44 16.21 -8.14
C PHE A 123 2.26 15.60 -9.28
N TRP A 124 3.45 16.13 -9.59
CA TRP A 124 4.28 15.65 -10.69
C TRP A 124 4.72 14.20 -10.55
N VAL A 125 4.91 13.75 -9.32
CA VAL A 125 5.46 12.43 -8.99
C VAL A 125 4.38 11.34 -9.06
N ILE A 126 3.11 11.70 -8.85
CA ILE A 126 1.98 10.76 -8.86
C ILE A 126 1.27 10.68 -10.21
N LEU A 127 1.59 11.56 -11.17
CA LEU A 127 0.93 11.60 -12.47
C LEU A 127 1.04 10.26 -13.21
N ILE A 128 2.23 9.64 -13.17
CA ILE A 128 2.50 8.37 -13.85
C ILE A 128 1.66 7.23 -13.26
N PRO A 129 1.72 6.91 -11.95
CA PRO A 129 0.90 5.83 -11.40
C PRO A 129 -0.59 6.12 -11.48
N VAL A 130 -1.03 7.38 -11.37
CA VAL A 130 -2.46 7.76 -11.58
C VAL A 130 -2.91 7.45 -13.00
N CYS A 131 -2.11 7.83 -14.01
CA CYS A 131 -2.43 7.55 -15.41
C CYS A 131 -2.51 6.04 -15.67
N CYS A 132 -1.59 5.26 -15.11
CA CYS A 132 -1.62 3.80 -15.19
C CYS A 132 -2.87 3.20 -14.54
N THR A 133 -3.26 3.65 -13.33
CA THR A 133 -4.46 3.14 -12.64
C THR A 133 -5.75 3.52 -13.35
N ILE A 134 -5.85 4.73 -13.91
CA ILE A 134 -7.01 5.12 -14.73
C ILE A 134 -7.09 4.26 -15.99
N GLY A 135 -5.95 4.05 -16.67
CA GLY A 135 -5.88 3.17 -17.84
C GLY A 135 -6.30 1.73 -17.52
N ALA A 136 -5.84 1.19 -16.39
CA ALA A 136 -6.25 -0.12 -15.89
C ALA A 136 -7.77 -0.17 -15.63
N GLY A 137 -8.31 0.80 -14.89
CA GLY A 137 -9.74 0.82 -14.56
C GLY A 137 -10.64 0.92 -15.79
N VAL A 138 -10.29 1.76 -16.77
CA VAL A 138 -11.06 1.84 -18.04
C VAL A 138 -11.06 0.50 -18.75
N ALA A 139 -9.92 -0.18 -18.80
CA ALA A 139 -9.81 -1.51 -19.41
C ALA A 139 -10.62 -2.57 -18.63
N GLU A 140 -10.62 -2.52 -17.29
CA GLU A 140 -11.38 -3.44 -16.43
C GLU A 140 -12.91 -3.31 -16.61
N TYR A 141 -13.44 -2.09 -16.60
CA TYR A 141 -14.89 -1.91 -16.80
C TYR A 141 -15.32 -2.21 -18.23
N HIS A 142 -14.42 -1.97 -19.20
CA HIS A 142 -14.66 -2.34 -20.60
C HIS A 142 -14.76 -3.86 -20.76
N THR A 143 -13.89 -4.66 -20.12
CA THR A 143 -13.98 -6.13 -20.20
C THR A 143 -15.30 -6.64 -19.61
N ILE A 144 -15.72 -6.13 -18.45
CA ILE A 144 -17.03 -6.49 -17.85
C ILE A 144 -18.18 -6.17 -18.81
N TRP A 145 -18.14 -5.01 -19.46
CA TRP A 145 -19.19 -4.61 -20.40
C TRP A 145 -19.25 -5.54 -21.63
N VAL A 146 -18.09 -5.91 -22.19
CA VAL A 146 -17.98 -6.83 -23.33
C VAL A 146 -18.53 -8.21 -22.98
N PHE A 147 -18.15 -8.77 -21.83
CA PHE A 147 -18.65 -10.06 -21.34
C PHE A 147 -20.17 -10.09 -21.14
N ARG A 148 -20.78 -8.94 -20.86
CA ARG A 148 -22.23 -8.85 -20.60
C ARG A 148 -23.08 -8.63 -21.85
N HIS A 149 -22.51 -8.07 -22.93
CA HIS A 149 -23.27 -7.68 -24.12
C HIS A 149 -22.93 -8.49 -25.37
N ASN A 150 -21.82 -9.24 -25.39
CA ASN A 150 -21.44 -10.07 -26.53
C ASN A 150 -21.51 -11.54 -26.17
N SER A 151 -22.34 -12.31 -26.90
CA SER A 151 -22.52 -13.74 -26.69
C SER A 151 -21.36 -14.60 -27.21
N ASP A 152 -20.48 -14.03 -28.05
CA ASP A 152 -19.25 -14.65 -28.58
C ASP A 152 -18.07 -13.68 -28.40
N PRO A 153 -17.48 -13.59 -27.19
CA PRO A 153 -16.26 -12.82 -27.01
C PRO A 153 -15.09 -13.47 -27.76
N ASN A 154 -14.40 -12.69 -28.58
CA ASN A 154 -13.14 -13.11 -29.18
C ASN A 154 -12.09 -13.29 -28.07
N ILE A 155 -11.84 -14.54 -27.67
CA ILE A 155 -10.88 -14.96 -26.62
C ILE A 155 -9.51 -14.28 -26.78
N HIS A 156 -9.08 -14.06 -28.02
CA HIS A 156 -7.79 -13.44 -28.34
C HIS A 156 -7.74 -11.94 -28.01
N GLU A 157 -8.85 -11.23 -28.13
CA GLU A 157 -8.95 -9.82 -27.76
C GLU A 157 -9.04 -9.68 -26.23
N GLU A 158 -9.80 -10.55 -25.56
CA GLU A 158 -9.92 -10.53 -24.10
C GLU A 158 -8.60 -10.79 -23.39
N THR A 159 -7.80 -11.73 -23.91
CA THR A 159 -6.49 -12.03 -23.34
C THR A 159 -5.57 -10.80 -23.43
N LYS A 160 -5.61 -10.02 -24.52
CA LYS A 160 -4.82 -8.78 -24.69
C LYS A 160 -5.22 -7.71 -23.68
N TRP A 161 -6.52 -7.52 -23.47
CA TRP A 161 -7.02 -6.58 -22.45
C TRP A 161 -6.62 -7.00 -21.04
N GLY A 162 -6.69 -8.31 -20.74
CA GLY A 162 -6.16 -8.88 -19.50
C GLY A 162 -4.69 -8.52 -19.29
N TYR A 163 -3.82 -8.75 -20.28
CA TYR A 163 -2.42 -8.34 -20.20
C TYR A 163 -2.25 -6.85 -19.91
N ALA A 164 -3.01 -5.99 -20.60
CA ALA A 164 -2.92 -4.54 -20.41
C ALA A 164 -3.31 -4.12 -18.99
N ILE A 165 -4.37 -4.70 -18.42
CA ILE A 165 -4.84 -4.44 -17.05
C ILE A 165 -3.76 -4.84 -16.04
N PHE A 166 -3.31 -6.09 -16.09
CA PHE A 166 -2.35 -6.59 -15.10
C PHE A 166 -0.95 -5.96 -15.26
N ALA A 167 -0.51 -5.68 -16.48
CA ALA A 167 0.78 -5.01 -16.71
C ALA A 167 0.74 -3.54 -16.26
N SER A 168 -0.36 -2.82 -16.51
CA SER A 168 -0.51 -1.43 -16.09
C SER A 168 -0.59 -1.31 -14.57
N SER A 169 -1.33 -2.19 -13.90
CA SER A 169 -1.37 -2.22 -12.43
C SER A 169 -0.04 -2.67 -11.82
N LEU A 170 0.68 -3.62 -12.44
CA LEU A 170 2.04 -3.98 -12.02
C LEU A 170 2.98 -2.77 -12.11
N ALA A 171 2.94 -2.03 -13.21
CA ALA A 171 3.74 -0.83 -13.38
C ALA A 171 3.37 0.25 -12.34
N ALA A 172 2.06 0.51 -12.14
CA ALA A 172 1.58 1.46 -11.15
C ALA A 172 2.05 1.10 -9.74
N ASN A 173 1.86 -0.16 -9.33
CA ASN A 173 2.24 -0.67 -8.02
C ASN A 173 3.76 -0.64 -7.81
N PHE A 174 4.55 -1.05 -8.81
CA PHE A 174 6.01 -1.04 -8.73
C PHE A 174 6.55 0.38 -8.61
N ILE A 175 6.06 1.30 -9.44
CA ILE A 175 6.46 2.71 -9.43
C ILE A 175 6.07 3.35 -8.10
N ALA A 176 4.80 3.23 -7.68
CA ALA A 176 4.34 3.85 -6.45
C ALA A 176 5.07 3.30 -5.21
N THR A 177 5.33 2.00 -5.14
CA THR A 177 6.10 1.38 -4.05
C THR A 177 7.55 1.86 -4.06
N SER A 178 8.19 1.95 -5.22
CA SER A 178 9.57 2.42 -5.35
C SER A 178 9.71 3.90 -4.95
N LEU A 179 8.77 4.74 -5.39
CA LEU A 179 8.70 6.17 -5.02
C LEU A 179 8.48 6.35 -3.52
N LEU A 180 7.60 5.54 -2.92
CA LEU A 180 7.33 5.53 -1.50
C LEU A 180 8.61 5.18 -0.72
N ALA A 181 9.26 4.06 -1.08
CA ALA A 181 10.49 3.60 -0.44
C ALA A 181 11.63 4.63 -0.56
N TYR A 182 11.82 5.20 -1.76
CA TYR A 182 12.86 6.21 -2.02
C TYR A 182 12.64 7.48 -1.20
N ARG A 183 11.39 7.94 -1.09
CA ARG A 183 11.08 9.16 -0.33
C ARG A 183 11.28 8.97 1.16
N ILE A 184 10.89 7.82 1.71
CA ILE A 184 11.18 7.48 3.11
C ILE A 184 12.69 7.45 3.34
N TRP A 185 13.45 6.75 2.49
CA TRP A 185 14.90 6.67 2.61
C TRP A 185 15.60 8.04 2.52
N SER A 186 15.15 8.92 1.61
CA SER A 186 15.73 10.27 1.46
C SER A 186 15.37 11.21 2.60
N HIS A 187 14.16 11.11 3.16
CA HIS A 187 13.75 11.87 4.34
C HIS A 187 14.61 11.49 5.56
N GLU A 188 14.83 10.19 5.75
CA GLU A 188 15.72 9.64 6.78
C GLU A 188 17.16 10.10 6.59
N ALA A 189 17.69 10.05 5.36
CA ALA A 189 19.05 10.51 5.07
C ALA A 189 19.25 12.00 5.40
N ARG A 190 18.21 12.83 5.18
CA ARG A 190 18.24 14.27 5.49
C ARG A 190 18.13 14.55 6.98
N ILE A 191 17.28 13.85 7.73
CA ILE A 191 17.21 14.02 9.19
C ILE A 191 18.55 13.61 9.84
N ASN A 192 19.14 12.52 9.35
CA ASN A 192 20.40 12.00 9.89
C ASN A 192 21.63 12.85 9.62
N SER A 193 21.64 13.73 8.61
CA SER A 193 22.78 14.64 8.39
C SER A 193 22.85 15.77 9.41
N VAL A 194 21.77 16.00 10.17
CA VAL A 194 21.65 17.10 11.14
C VAL A 194 21.75 16.60 12.60
N LEU A 195 21.56 15.31 12.88
CA LEU A 195 21.65 14.75 14.23
C LEU A 195 23.01 14.09 14.54
N PRO A 196 23.54 14.22 15.79
CA PRO A 196 24.83 13.65 16.18
C PRO A 196 24.82 12.11 16.19
N LYS A 197 25.98 11.52 15.86
CA LYS A 197 26.25 10.08 15.61
C LYS A 197 25.92 9.08 16.74
N GLY A 198 25.33 9.51 17.86
CA GLY A 198 25.02 8.67 19.03
C GLY A 198 23.69 7.89 18.96
N LEU A 199 22.77 8.24 18.06
CA LEU A 199 21.44 7.61 17.92
C LEU A 199 21.42 6.43 16.93
N GLY A 200 22.47 5.59 16.94
CA GLY A 200 22.60 4.44 16.03
C GLY A 200 21.42 3.44 16.05
N MET A 201 20.58 3.48 17.10
CA MET A 201 19.38 2.65 17.23
C MET A 201 18.18 3.15 16.41
N ALA A 202 18.16 4.41 15.95
CA ALA A 202 17.17 4.90 14.99
C ALA A 202 17.47 4.39 13.56
N ARG A 203 18.76 4.25 13.23
CA ARG A 203 19.26 3.83 11.90
C ARG A 203 18.81 2.41 11.50
N LEU A 204 18.83 1.45 12.43
CA LEU A 204 18.48 0.06 12.14
C LEU A 204 16.96 -0.14 11.97
N ASP A 205 16.15 0.62 12.71
CA ASP A 205 14.70 0.43 12.73
C ASP A 205 14.00 1.12 11.54
N ASN A 206 14.50 2.28 11.10
CA ASN A 206 13.90 2.98 9.96
C ASN A 206 14.25 2.33 8.60
N MET A 207 15.46 1.75 8.48
CA MET A 207 15.78 0.84 7.36
C MET A 207 14.91 -0.43 7.41
N THR A 208 14.54 -0.89 8.60
CA THR A 208 13.61 -2.03 8.75
C THR A 208 12.23 -1.69 8.20
N ILE A 209 11.73 -0.47 8.41
CA ILE A 209 10.45 -0.01 7.83
C ILE A 209 10.50 0.00 6.29
N VAL A 210 11.53 0.61 5.69
CA VAL A 210 11.70 0.63 4.22
C VAL A 210 11.80 -0.80 3.67
N ARG A 211 12.56 -1.67 4.34
CA ARG A 211 12.71 -3.07 3.95
C ARG A 211 11.39 -3.83 3.98
N ILE A 212 10.55 -3.62 4.99
CA ILE A 212 9.26 -4.31 5.12
C ILE A 212 8.24 -3.79 4.09
N ILE A 213 8.24 -2.49 3.79
CA ILE A 213 7.42 -1.92 2.72
C ILE A 213 7.82 -2.52 1.38
N LEU A 214 9.13 -2.61 1.12
CA LEU A 214 9.66 -3.28 -0.07
C LEU A 214 9.31 -4.76 -0.09
N GLU A 215 9.41 -5.46 1.03
CA GLU A 215 9.05 -6.89 1.14
C GLU A 215 7.57 -7.12 0.83
N SER A 216 6.67 -6.31 1.40
CA SER A 216 5.23 -6.39 1.12
C SER A 216 4.89 -6.02 -0.33
N GLY A 217 5.54 -4.98 -0.87
CA GLY A 217 5.37 -4.59 -2.27
C GLY A 217 5.94 -5.60 -3.26
N MET A 218 7.05 -6.27 -2.91
CA MET A 218 7.63 -7.35 -3.70
C MET A 218 6.70 -8.56 -3.75
N ILE A 219 5.99 -8.88 -2.67
CA ILE A 219 4.98 -9.94 -2.67
C ILE A 219 3.87 -9.61 -3.68
N ASN A 220 3.37 -8.37 -3.70
CA ASN A 220 2.34 -7.95 -4.65
C ASN A 220 2.85 -7.98 -6.11
N VAL A 221 4.07 -7.50 -6.36
CA VAL A 221 4.68 -7.55 -7.71
C VAL A 221 4.93 -8.99 -8.15
N ALA A 222 5.46 -9.85 -7.27
CA ALA A 222 5.69 -11.26 -7.56
C ALA A 222 4.38 -11.98 -7.89
N TYR A 223 3.31 -11.66 -7.15
CA TYR A 223 1.97 -12.15 -7.42
C TYR A 223 1.47 -11.74 -8.81
N LEU A 224 1.56 -10.44 -9.15
CA LEU A 224 1.14 -9.94 -10.47
C LEU A 224 1.97 -10.54 -11.61
N ILE A 225 3.26 -10.79 -11.41
CA ILE A 225 4.11 -11.50 -12.38
C ILE A 225 3.64 -12.94 -12.54
N ALA A 226 3.38 -13.65 -11.44
CA ALA A 226 2.87 -15.02 -11.49
C ALA A 226 1.54 -15.08 -12.25
N TYR A 227 0.64 -14.11 -12.03
CA TYR A 227 -0.61 -13.99 -12.77
C TYR A 227 -0.37 -13.83 -14.27
N LEU A 228 0.50 -12.89 -14.68
CA LEU A 228 0.83 -12.67 -16.09
C LEU A 228 1.46 -13.91 -16.76
N VAL A 229 2.29 -14.66 -16.03
CA VAL A 229 2.90 -15.89 -16.55
C VAL A 229 1.85 -16.97 -16.77
N ILE A 230 0.92 -17.15 -15.83
CA ILE A 230 -0.15 -18.17 -15.95
C ILE A 230 -1.15 -17.76 -17.03
N LEU A 231 -1.43 -16.45 -17.18
CA LEU A 231 -2.23 -15.91 -18.28
C LEU A 231 -1.62 -16.25 -19.65
N ARG A 232 -0.28 -16.36 -19.73
CA ARG A 232 0.44 -16.75 -20.94
C ARG A 232 0.46 -18.23 -21.21
N THR A 233 0.53 -19.04 -20.18
CA THR A 233 0.50 -20.50 -20.32
C THR A 233 -0.92 -21.03 -20.50
N GLY A 234 -1.96 -20.21 -20.29
CA GLY A 234 -3.36 -20.60 -20.49
C GLY A 234 -3.82 -21.70 -19.53
N GLY A 235 -3.18 -21.80 -18.36
CA GLY A 235 -3.44 -22.86 -17.40
C GLY A 235 -4.65 -22.58 -16.51
N GLN A 236 -5.29 -23.65 -16.01
CA GLN A 236 -6.38 -23.62 -15.01
C GLN A 236 -5.97 -22.98 -13.66
N GLY A 237 -4.68 -22.66 -13.47
CA GLY A 237 -4.18 -21.96 -12.29
C GLY A 237 -4.66 -20.51 -12.17
N LEU A 238 -5.22 -19.92 -13.25
CA LEU A 238 -5.77 -18.55 -13.22
C LEU A 238 -6.89 -18.38 -12.20
N GLU A 239 -7.79 -19.36 -12.12
CA GLU A 239 -8.93 -19.31 -11.18
C GLU A 239 -8.45 -19.35 -9.74
N ILE A 240 -7.54 -20.28 -9.42
CA ILE A 240 -6.93 -20.40 -8.09
C ILE A 240 -6.21 -19.10 -7.72
N LEU A 241 -5.43 -18.53 -8.64
CA LEU A 241 -4.75 -17.28 -8.38
C LEU A 241 -5.74 -16.15 -8.10
N ALA A 242 -6.81 -16.03 -8.90
CA ALA A 242 -7.83 -15.00 -8.73
C ALA A 242 -8.39 -15.00 -7.29
N TYR A 243 -8.72 -16.17 -6.73
CA TYR A 243 -9.16 -16.33 -5.34
C TYR A 243 -8.09 -15.88 -4.31
N MET A 244 -6.81 -16.09 -4.59
CA MET A 244 -5.73 -15.67 -3.70
C MET A 244 -5.45 -14.15 -3.76
N THR A 245 -5.74 -13.48 -4.87
CA THR A 245 -5.35 -12.07 -5.01
C THR A 245 -6.03 -11.14 -4.04
N THR A 246 -7.35 -11.27 -3.84
CA THR A 246 -8.09 -10.37 -2.94
C THR A 246 -7.52 -10.34 -1.52
N PRO A 247 -7.30 -11.49 -0.85
CA PRO A 247 -6.72 -11.47 0.47
C PRO A 247 -5.22 -11.09 0.46
N ILE A 248 -4.43 -11.43 -0.57
CA ILE A 248 -3.02 -10.99 -0.67
C ILE A 248 -2.91 -9.47 -0.76
N ILE A 249 -3.76 -8.85 -1.58
CA ILE A 249 -3.89 -7.39 -1.68
C ILE A 249 -4.21 -6.82 -0.30
N GLY A 250 -5.25 -7.34 0.36
CA GLY A 250 -5.63 -6.91 1.71
C GLY A 250 -4.49 -7.02 2.73
N ILE A 251 -3.79 -8.15 2.77
CA ILE A 251 -2.65 -8.41 3.67
C ILE A 251 -1.55 -7.38 3.41
N THR A 252 -1.14 -7.20 2.16
CA THR A 252 -0.10 -6.22 1.76
C THR A 252 -0.50 -4.81 2.20
N PHE A 253 -1.76 -4.42 2.02
CA PHE A 253 -2.22 -3.11 2.46
C PHE A 253 -2.20 -2.95 3.98
N ALA A 254 -2.67 -3.95 4.71
CA ALA A 254 -2.72 -3.93 6.17
C ALA A 254 -1.32 -3.90 6.80
N THR A 255 -0.37 -4.71 6.30
CA THR A 255 1.02 -4.72 6.82
C THR A 255 1.68 -3.35 6.65
N VAL A 256 1.49 -2.70 5.50
CA VAL A 256 2.05 -1.36 5.25
C VAL A 256 1.41 -0.33 6.18
N ILE A 257 0.09 -0.32 6.37
CA ILE A 257 -0.57 0.63 7.31
C ILE A 257 -0.04 0.43 8.72
N LEU A 258 -0.07 -0.82 9.20
CA LEU A 258 0.31 -1.16 10.56
C LEU A 258 1.73 -0.67 10.86
N ARG A 259 2.66 -0.90 9.93
CA ARG A 259 4.07 -0.51 10.09
C ARG A 259 4.26 1.01 10.04
N MET A 260 3.59 1.71 9.12
CA MET A 260 3.61 3.18 9.09
C MET A 260 3.00 3.78 10.37
N ALA A 261 1.93 3.19 10.89
CA ALA A 261 1.31 3.64 12.13
C ALA A 261 2.23 3.46 13.34
N MET A 262 2.96 2.34 13.40
CA MET A 262 3.97 2.09 14.44
C MET A 262 5.19 3.01 14.29
N ALA A 263 5.67 3.25 13.07
CA ALA A 263 6.77 4.17 12.80
C ALA A 263 6.48 5.58 13.34
N ALA A 264 5.31 6.12 13.00
CA ALA A 264 4.88 7.43 13.45
C ALA A 264 4.68 7.51 14.99
N GLN A 265 4.30 6.40 15.66
CA GLN A 265 4.25 6.37 17.12
C GLN A 265 5.66 6.45 17.73
N ARG A 266 6.65 5.81 17.11
CA ARG A 266 8.03 5.81 17.60
C ARG A 266 8.68 7.19 17.48
N GLU A 267 8.44 7.90 16.38
CA GLU A 267 8.88 9.30 16.23
C GLU A 267 8.33 10.19 17.35
N GLU A 268 7.04 10.07 17.69
CA GLU A 268 6.41 10.84 18.78
C GLU A 268 7.07 10.55 20.15
N ILE A 269 7.45 9.30 20.41
CA ILE A 269 8.17 8.88 21.63
C ILE A 269 9.59 9.46 21.66
N THR A 270 10.32 9.39 20.55
CA THR A 270 11.69 9.94 20.47
C THR A 270 11.69 11.45 20.71
N VAL A 271 10.79 12.21 20.05
CA VAL A 271 10.66 13.65 20.24
C VAL A 271 10.30 14.01 21.68
N SER A 272 9.35 13.29 22.30
CA SER A 272 8.98 13.51 23.70
C SER A 272 10.14 13.26 24.67
N THR A 273 10.97 12.24 24.40
CA THR A 273 12.13 11.91 25.24
C THR A 273 13.24 12.96 25.12
N THR A 274 13.49 13.49 23.92
CA THR A 274 14.49 14.55 23.70
C THR A 274 14.11 15.86 24.40
N ILE A 275 12.83 16.23 24.40
CA ILE A 275 12.34 17.47 25.04
C ILE A 275 12.39 17.38 26.57
N HIS A 276 12.28 16.19 27.16
CA HIS A 276 12.26 15.98 28.62
C HIS A 276 13.63 15.67 29.26
N SER A 277 14.73 15.70 28.49
CA SER A 277 16.08 15.59 29.06
C SER A 277 16.46 16.89 29.80
N PRO A 278 16.67 16.89 31.13
CA PRO A 278 16.99 18.11 31.89
C PRO A 278 18.42 18.63 31.68
N ASN A 279 19.28 17.91 30.93
CA ASN A 279 20.73 18.08 31.01
C ASN A 279 21.45 18.53 29.72
N SER A 280 20.76 18.93 28.65
CA SER A 280 21.44 19.56 27.50
C SER A 280 21.32 21.08 27.56
N ARG A 281 21.97 21.70 28.55
CA ARG A 281 22.51 23.05 28.38
C ARG A 281 23.57 22.97 27.30
N LEU A 282 23.19 23.24 26.05
CA LEU A 282 24.13 23.60 25.00
C LEU A 282 24.76 24.94 25.40
N GLU A 283 25.85 24.89 26.16
CA GLU A 283 26.78 26.00 26.24
C GLU A 283 27.36 26.19 24.85
N PHE A 284 26.89 27.22 24.16
CA PHE A 284 27.60 27.77 23.01
C PHE A 284 28.93 28.33 23.55
N PRO A 285 30.10 27.81 23.13
CA PRO A 285 31.33 28.55 23.36
C PRO A 285 31.23 29.83 22.52
N MET A 286 30.94 30.95 23.18
CA MET A 286 31.17 32.28 22.59
C MET A 286 32.67 32.39 22.33
N ARG A 287 33.07 32.07 21.10
CA ARG A 287 34.38 32.39 20.57
C ARG A 287 34.41 33.91 20.44
N SER A 288 35.00 34.60 21.44
CA SER A 288 35.24 36.04 21.40
C SER A 288 36.21 36.35 20.25
N VAL A 289 35.65 36.74 19.11
CA VAL A 289 36.40 37.29 17.98
C VAL A 289 36.53 38.79 18.19
N GLY A 290 37.72 39.22 18.63
CA GLY A 290 38.42 40.47 18.32
C GLY A 290 37.76 41.82 18.59
N ILE A 291 38.51 42.74 19.19
CA ILE A 291 39.16 43.87 18.50
C ILE A 291 40.01 44.60 19.54
N ALA A 292 41.33 44.54 19.38
CA ALA A 292 42.23 45.53 19.96
C ALA A 292 42.00 46.83 19.20
N MET A 293 41.43 47.83 19.88
CA MET A 293 41.40 49.20 19.38
C MET A 293 42.30 50.03 20.29
N ASP A 294 43.45 50.32 19.71
CA ASP A 294 44.42 51.34 20.08
C ASP A 294 43.70 52.67 20.34
N SER A 295 43.92 53.25 21.52
CA SER A 295 43.31 54.53 21.93
C SER A 295 44.37 55.46 22.53
N ASP A 296 45.53 55.58 21.88
CA ASP A 296 46.40 56.74 22.00
C ASP A 296 46.01 57.75 20.92
N SER A 297 45.02 58.61 21.22
CA SER A 297 44.75 59.92 20.56
C SER A 297 43.29 60.35 20.76
N MET A 298 42.93 60.88 21.93
CA MET A 298 41.98 62.01 22.02
C MET A 298 41.87 62.56 23.45
N ALA A 299 42.36 63.79 23.62
CA ALA A 299 42.03 64.78 24.65
C ALA A 299 42.38 64.41 26.11
N MET A 300 43.42 64.93 26.77
CA MET A 300 44.07 66.25 26.67
C MET A 300 43.08 67.42 26.54
N ASP A 301 42.02 67.43 27.34
CA ASP A 301 41.17 68.62 27.54
C ASP A 301 40.39 68.61 28.87
N LYS A 302 41.05 68.35 30.00
CA LYS A 302 40.40 68.42 31.35
C LYS A 302 41.26 68.91 32.51
N THR A 303 42.25 69.77 32.27
CA THR A 303 43.00 70.41 33.36
C THR A 303 43.29 71.89 33.06
N LEU A 304 42.24 72.72 33.08
CA LEU A 304 42.34 74.18 33.25
C LEU A 304 41.04 74.69 33.90
N SER A 305 40.89 74.41 35.19
CA SER A 305 39.96 75.10 36.09
C SER A 305 40.45 74.96 37.53
N LEU A 306 41.50 75.73 37.86
CA LEU A 306 41.75 76.40 39.15
C LEU A 306 43.07 77.16 39.06
#